data_AF-A0AA40M4J5-F1
#
_entry.id   AF-A0AA40M4J5-F1
#
_cell.length_a   1.000
_cell.length_b   1.000
_cell.length_c   1.000
_cell.angle_alpha   90.00
_cell.angle_beta   90.00
_cell.angle_gamma   90.00
#
_symmetry.space_group_name_H-M   'P 1'
#
loop_
_entity.id
_entity.type
_entity.pdbx_description
1 polymer ?
#
loop_
_entity_poly.entity_id
_entity_poly.type
_entity_poly.pdbx_seq_one_letter_code
_entity_poly.pdbx_strand_id
1 'polypeptide(L)'
;MKKLICTKDVEKVITDEEKIFYIDGSEIITPAARDFAKNNGIVFKIKTNEPETDEIVNKKNLNMDKFDCEMILNLFKKMMDKGLLQEILHCLKQDSLPFDVETDSSGLKVVRGNTVKMEVFDTGNPDAKVYFQELVNKHESKISAGFLIIDNSKFHWELSYEEIDYVIEGTLAIKINEKTYVAYPGDVLFVPSGSKVVWSSPDKAKIFYATYPANWMDFLERK
;
A
#
# COMPACT_ATOMS: atom_id res chain seq x y z
N MET A 1 8.51 -21.38 -49.27
CA MET A 1 9.72 -22.22 -49.09
C MET A 1 10.71 -21.44 -48.24
N LYS A 2 11.32 -22.06 -47.22
CA LYS A 2 12.33 -21.38 -46.38
C LYS A 2 13.62 -21.17 -47.19
N LYS A 3 14.21 -19.97 -47.13
CA LYS A 3 15.45 -19.64 -47.83
C LYS A 3 16.63 -20.37 -47.15
N LEU A 4 17.51 -20.98 -47.94
CA LEU A 4 18.66 -21.73 -47.43
C LEU A 4 19.91 -20.83 -47.42
N ILE A 5 20.67 -20.82 -46.32
CA ILE A 5 21.95 -20.11 -46.20
C ILE A 5 23.08 -21.13 -46.23
N CYS A 6 23.95 -21.01 -47.25
CA CYS A 6 25.11 -21.88 -47.45
C CYS A 6 26.41 -21.12 -47.22
N THR A 7 27.54 -21.85 -47.15
CA THR A 7 28.85 -21.29 -46.81
C THR A 7 29.25 -20.13 -47.74
N LYS A 8 28.93 -20.23 -49.04
CA LYS A 8 29.21 -19.17 -50.03
C LYS A 8 28.48 -17.86 -49.77
N ASP A 9 27.34 -17.91 -49.07
CA ASP A 9 26.60 -16.71 -48.69
C ASP A 9 27.32 -15.99 -47.55
N VAL A 10 27.85 -16.75 -46.58
CA VAL A 10 28.56 -16.24 -45.39
C VAL A 10 29.96 -15.72 -45.75
N GLU A 11 30.64 -16.31 -46.73
CA GLU A 11 31.96 -15.87 -47.22
C GLU A 11 31.99 -14.41 -47.67
N LYS A 12 30.88 -13.89 -48.22
CA LYS A 12 30.78 -12.50 -48.69
C LYS A 12 30.86 -11.46 -47.58
N VAL A 13 30.63 -11.86 -46.33
CA VAL A 13 30.69 -10.95 -45.16
C VAL A 13 32.10 -10.85 -44.58
N ILE A 14 33.02 -11.74 -44.97
CA ILE A 14 34.42 -11.69 -44.51
C ILE A 14 35.20 -10.53 -45.14
N THR A 15 34.78 -10.05 -46.31
CA THR A 15 35.45 -8.95 -47.01
C THR A 15 35.16 -7.58 -46.42
N ASP A 16 34.09 -7.45 -45.63
CA ASP A 16 33.73 -6.21 -44.96
C ASP A 16 34.18 -6.28 -43.48
N GLU A 17 34.55 -5.15 -42.87
CA GLU A 17 35.03 -5.10 -41.47
C GLU A 17 33.96 -5.55 -40.42
N GLU A 18 32.74 -5.86 -40.88
CA GLU A 18 31.64 -6.31 -40.03
C GLU A 18 31.50 -7.83 -40.01
N LYS A 19 31.77 -8.44 -38.84
CA LYS A 19 31.58 -9.89 -38.61
C LYS A 19 30.14 -10.25 -38.21
N ILE A 20 29.13 -9.62 -38.80
CA ILE A 20 27.71 -9.87 -38.47
C ILE A 20 26.93 -10.23 -39.73
N PHE A 21 26.30 -11.41 -39.73
CA PHE A 21 25.45 -11.87 -40.82
C PHE A 21 23.98 -11.76 -40.43
N TYR A 22 23.24 -10.84 -41.05
CA TYR A 22 21.85 -10.62 -40.70
C TYR A 22 20.90 -11.61 -41.40
N ILE A 23 19.98 -12.21 -40.64
CA ILE A 23 18.96 -13.17 -41.12
C ILE A 23 17.56 -12.69 -40.72
N ASP A 24 16.52 -13.06 -41.45
CA ASP A 24 15.14 -12.64 -41.10
C ASP A 24 14.46 -13.64 -40.14
N GLY A 25 15.18 -14.68 -39.70
CA GLY A 25 14.72 -15.69 -38.74
C GLY A 25 13.87 -16.81 -39.34
N SER A 26 13.61 -16.76 -40.65
CA SER A 26 12.83 -17.76 -41.40
C SER A 26 13.69 -18.72 -42.23
N GLU A 27 15.00 -18.48 -42.28
CA GLU A 27 15.98 -19.19 -43.09
C GLU A 27 16.54 -20.45 -42.42
N ILE A 28 16.93 -21.42 -43.24
CA ILE A 28 17.61 -22.63 -42.80
C ILE A 28 19.11 -22.47 -43.06
N ILE A 29 19.89 -22.37 -41.98
CA ILE A 29 21.37 -22.29 -42.04
C ILE A 29 21.94 -23.71 -42.08
N THR A 30 22.69 -24.02 -43.14
CA THR A 30 23.37 -25.32 -43.25
C THR A 30 24.44 -25.49 -42.16
N PRO A 31 24.70 -26.72 -41.67
CA PRO A 31 25.73 -26.97 -40.66
C PRO A 31 27.12 -26.45 -41.08
N ALA A 32 27.51 -26.67 -42.34
CA ALA A 32 28.77 -26.16 -42.88
C ALA A 32 28.88 -24.62 -42.84
N ALA A 33 27.78 -23.89 -43.09
CA ALA A 33 27.76 -22.43 -42.98
C ALA A 33 27.86 -21.96 -41.52
N ARG A 34 27.28 -22.70 -40.58
CA ARG A 34 27.36 -22.40 -39.13
C ARG A 34 28.77 -22.61 -38.59
N ASP A 35 29.40 -23.71 -38.96
CA ASP A 35 30.76 -24.03 -38.54
C ASP A 35 31.77 -23.04 -39.14
N PHE A 36 31.57 -22.69 -40.41
CA PHE A 36 32.38 -21.67 -41.09
C PHE A 36 32.23 -20.29 -40.43
N ALA A 37 31.00 -19.87 -40.10
CA ALA A 37 30.75 -18.61 -39.40
C ALA A 37 31.47 -18.59 -38.04
N LYS A 38 31.36 -19.67 -37.27
CA LYS A 38 31.99 -19.79 -35.95
C LYS A 38 33.52 -19.70 -36.04
N ASN A 39 34.14 -20.38 -37.00
CA ASN A 39 35.60 -20.38 -37.18
C ASN A 39 36.15 -19.02 -37.63
N ASN A 40 35.35 -18.19 -38.28
CA ASN A 40 35.74 -16.85 -38.74
C ASN A 40 35.22 -15.73 -37.82
N GLY A 41 34.55 -16.08 -36.72
CA GLY A 41 34.03 -15.13 -35.73
C GLY A 41 32.80 -14.34 -36.19
N ILE A 42 32.02 -14.89 -37.13
CA ILE A 42 30.81 -14.27 -37.68
C ILE A 42 29.59 -14.66 -36.83
N VAL A 43 28.79 -13.66 -36.46
CA VAL A 43 27.58 -13.84 -35.63
C VAL A 43 26.34 -13.65 -36.48
N PHE A 44 25.39 -14.60 -36.41
CA PHE A 44 24.09 -14.46 -37.04
C PHE A 44 23.15 -13.61 -36.17
N LYS A 45 22.59 -12.53 -36.73
CA LYS A 45 21.67 -11.64 -36.00
C LYS A 45 20.34 -11.52 -36.73
N ILE A 46 19.23 -11.62 -36.02
CA ILE A 46 17.90 -11.54 -36.66
C ILE A 46 17.57 -10.06 -36.95
N LYS A 47 17.18 -9.74 -38.20
CA LYS A 47 16.69 -8.41 -38.56
C LYS A 47 15.31 -8.21 -37.91
N THR A 48 15.29 -7.47 -36.81
CA THR A 48 14.05 -6.92 -36.26
C THR A 48 13.76 -5.61 -36.98
N ASN A 49 12.67 -5.56 -37.74
CA ASN A 49 12.15 -4.30 -38.28
C ASN A 49 11.53 -3.51 -37.12
N GLU A 50 12.35 -2.75 -36.39
CA GLU A 50 11.89 -1.62 -35.60
C GLU A 50 12.25 -0.32 -36.33
N PRO A 51 11.37 0.70 -36.29
CA PRO A 51 11.55 1.94 -37.01
C PRO A 51 12.80 2.67 -36.50
N GLU A 52 13.53 3.26 -37.45
CA GLU A 52 14.75 4.04 -37.22
C GLU A 52 14.59 5.02 -36.05
N THR A 53 15.30 4.77 -34.96
CA THR A 53 15.66 5.80 -33.99
C THR A 53 17.17 5.86 -33.96
N ASP A 54 17.69 7.02 -34.39
CA ASP A 54 19.10 7.37 -34.36
C ASP A 54 19.77 7.00 -33.05
N GLU A 55 20.99 6.47 -33.19
CA GLU A 55 21.86 6.03 -32.12
C GLU A 55 22.11 7.12 -31.06
N ILE A 56 22.01 6.73 -29.79
CA ILE A 56 22.85 7.33 -28.74
C ILE A 56 23.39 6.19 -27.86
N VAL A 57 24.53 5.62 -28.25
CA VAL A 57 25.46 5.07 -27.26
C VAL A 57 26.15 6.26 -26.63
N ASN A 58 25.66 6.66 -25.46
CA ASN A 58 26.48 7.44 -24.54
C ASN A 58 26.15 6.96 -23.14
N LYS A 59 27.18 6.48 -22.42
CA LYS A 59 27.14 6.33 -20.96
C LYS A 59 26.69 7.66 -20.37
N LYS A 60 25.39 7.78 -20.07
CA LYS A 60 24.89 8.82 -19.18
C LYS A 60 24.52 8.10 -17.90
N ASN A 61 25.17 8.53 -16.82
CA ASN A 61 24.54 8.59 -15.50
C ASN A 61 23.03 8.81 -15.71
N LEU A 62 22.19 8.09 -14.97
CA LEU A 62 20.77 8.46 -14.86
C LEU A 62 20.74 9.93 -14.42
N ASN A 63 20.65 10.85 -15.39
CA ASN A 63 20.53 12.26 -15.12
C ASN A 63 19.15 12.40 -14.49
N MET A 64 19.13 12.61 -13.17
CA MET A 64 17.94 13.01 -12.41
C MET A 64 17.32 14.30 -12.95
N ASP A 65 17.99 15.03 -13.84
CA ASP A 65 17.56 16.30 -14.44
C ASP A 65 16.49 16.17 -15.55
N LYS A 66 15.94 14.98 -15.82
CA LYS A 66 14.92 14.78 -16.87
C LYS A 66 13.54 14.34 -16.37
N PHE A 67 13.30 14.38 -15.07
CA PHE A 67 11.94 14.37 -14.54
C PHE A 67 11.49 15.82 -14.37
N ASP A 68 10.81 16.34 -15.38
CA ASP A 68 10.09 17.59 -15.22
C ASP A 68 8.89 17.35 -14.29
N CYS A 69 8.67 18.24 -13.33
CA CYS A 69 7.49 18.28 -12.47
C CYS A 69 6.21 18.17 -13.31
N GLU A 70 6.18 18.75 -14.52
CA GLU A 70 5.01 18.66 -15.40
C GLU A 70 4.76 17.23 -15.90
N MET A 71 5.80 16.46 -16.20
CA MET A 71 5.67 15.05 -16.59
C MET A 71 5.18 14.20 -15.41
N ILE A 72 5.67 14.47 -14.21
CA ILE A 72 5.22 13.81 -12.98
C ILE A 72 3.74 14.13 -12.72
N LEU A 73 3.35 15.41 -12.81
CA LEU A 73 1.96 15.85 -12.61
C LEU A 73 1.03 15.26 -13.67
N ASN A 74 1.46 15.21 -14.94
CA ASN A 74 0.68 14.62 -16.02
C ASN A 74 0.55 13.10 -15.86
N LEU A 75 1.58 12.42 -15.34
CA LEU A 75 1.50 11.01 -14.97
C LEU A 75 0.49 10.79 -13.85
N PHE A 76 0.57 11.56 -12.75
CA PHE A 76 -0.40 11.49 -11.65
C PHE A 76 -1.83 11.78 -12.12
N LYS A 77 -2.02 12.80 -12.96
CA LYS A 77 -3.32 13.15 -13.52
C LYS A 77 -3.88 12.02 -14.39
N LYS A 78 -3.08 11.47 -15.30
CA LYS A 78 -3.49 10.30 -16.12
C LYS A 78 -3.78 9.07 -15.28
N MET A 79 -3.07 8.86 -14.18
CA MET A 79 -3.33 7.77 -13.25
C MET A 79 -4.63 8.00 -12.46
N MET A 80 -4.90 9.24 -12.05
CA MET A 80 -6.13 9.64 -11.37
C MET A 80 -7.34 9.49 -12.30
N ASP A 81 -7.24 9.96 -13.54
CA ASP A 81 -8.29 9.85 -14.57
C ASP A 81 -8.60 8.38 -14.91
N LYS A 82 -7.63 7.49 -14.75
CA LYS A 82 -7.75 6.05 -15.01
C LYS A 82 -8.12 5.22 -13.77
N GLY A 83 -8.30 5.84 -12.60
CA GLY A 83 -8.56 5.13 -11.33
C GLY A 83 -7.39 4.29 -10.81
N LEU A 84 -6.22 4.34 -11.47
CA LEU A 84 -5.04 3.54 -11.17
C LEU A 84 -4.26 4.11 -9.97
N LEU A 85 -4.47 5.40 -9.65
CA LEU A 85 -3.82 6.04 -8.52
C LEU A 85 -4.28 5.40 -7.20
N GLN A 86 -5.58 5.12 -7.05
CA GLN A 86 -6.13 4.44 -5.88
C GLN A 86 -5.54 3.03 -5.72
N GLU A 87 -5.42 2.27 -6.81
CA GLU A 87 -4.86 0.91 -6.80
C GLU A 87 -3.37 0.92 -6.42
N ILE A 88 -2.57 1.83 -6.98
CA ILE A 88 -1.16 1.95 -6.63
C ILE A 88 -0.99 2.42 -5.18
N LEU A 89 -1.80 3.37 -4.71
CA LEU A 89 -1.77 3.80 -3.31
C LEU A 89 -2.19 2.66 -2.38
N HIS A 90 -3.13 1.81 -2.79
CA HIS A 90 -3.55 0.62 -2.06
C HIS A 90 -2.43 -0.42 -1.99
N CYS A 91 -1.76 -0.73 -3.11
CA CYS A 91 -0.60 -1.63 -3.15
C CYS A 91 0.54 -1.13 -2.27
N LEU A 92 0.81 0.18 -2.26
CA LEU A 92 1.83 0.79 -1.40
C LEU A 92 1.44 0.79 0.08
N LYS A 93 0.14 0.78 0.38
CA LYS A 93 -0.39 0.77 1.76
C LYS A 93 -0.55 -0.63 2.34
N GLN A 94 -0.67 -1.67 1.51
CA GLN A 94 -0.91 -3.04 1.98
C GLN A 94 0.18 -3.55 2.92
N ASP A 95 1.45 -3.17 2.70
CA ASP A 95 2.54 -3.51 3.61
C ASP A 95 2.67 -2.56 4.83
N SER A 96 1.92 -1.45 4.87
CA SER A 96 2.05 -0.42 5.91
C SER A 96 0.83 -0.26 6.81
N LEU A 97 -0.30 -0.87 6.48
CA LEU A 97 -1.51 -0.77 7.31
C LEU A 97 -1.34 -1.58 8.60
N PRO A 98 -1.88 -1.10 9.73
CA PRO A 98 -1.80 -1.84 10.99
C PRO A 98 -2.77 -3.04 11.04
N PHE A 99 -3.48 -3.36 9.96
CA PHE A 99 -4.42 -4.47 9.88
C PHE A 99 -4.66 -4.92 8.44
N ASP A 100 -5.07 -6.18 8.27
CA ASP A 100 -5.53 -6.72 7.00
C ASP A 100 -6.93 -6.17 6.68
N VAL A 101 -7.12 -5.76 5.44
CA VAL A 101 -8.35 -5.15 4.96
C VAL A 101 -8.71 -5.66 3.56
N GLU A 102 -9.99 -5.91 3.35
CA GLU A 102 -10.60 -6.11 2.04
C GLU A 102 -11.53 -4.94 1.75
N THR A 103 -11.42 -4.39 0.54
CA THR A 103 -12.27 -3.29 0.08
C THR A 103 -12.89 -3.63 -1.27
N ASP A 104 -14.09 -3.12 -1.49
CA ASP A 104 -14.73 -3.14 -2.80
C ASP A 104 -14.85 -1.71 -3.34
N SER A 105 -14.93 -1.60 -4.66
CA SER A 105 -15.16 -0.36 -5.40
C SER A 105 -16.42 0.41 -4.97
N SER A 106 -17.42 -0.25 -4.37
CA SER A 106 -18.61 0.40 -3.80
C SER A 106 -18.35 1.18 -2.51
N GLY A 107 -17.18 1.00 -1.89
CA GLY A 107 -16.84 1.55 -0.58
C GLY A 107 -17.09 0.59 0.58
N LEU A 108 -17.55 -0.64 0.32
CA LEU A 108 -17.56 -1.69 1.34
C LEU A 108 -16.13 -1.97 1.81
N LYS A 109 -15.94 -2.05 3.14
CA LYS A 109 -14.67 -2.32 3.79
C LYS A 109 -14.85 -3.39 4.86
N VAL A 110 -14.00 -4.40 4.83
CA VAL A 110 -13.94 -5.48 5.81
C VAL A 110 -12.56 -5.49 6.43
N VAL A 111 -12.48 -5.17 7.72
CA VAL A 111 -11.24 -5.26 8.49
C VAL A 111 -11.17 -6.61 9.21
N ARG A 112 -10.04 -7.31 9.10
CA ARG A 112 -9.80 -8.56 9.82
C ARG A 112 -9.34 -8.26 11.24
N GLY A 113 -10.30 -8.18 12.16
CA GLY A 113 -10.07 -7.70 13.54
C GLY A 113 -9.00 -8.41 14.36
N ASN A 114 -8.65 -9.66 14.01
CA ASN A 114 -7.57 -10.44 14.64
C ASN A 114 -6.16 -10.01 14.18
N THR A 115 -6.05 -9.26 13.10
CA THR A 115 -4.77 -8.78 12.54
C THR A 115 -4.42 -7.37 12.99
N VAL A 116 -5.33 -6.71 13.72
CA VAL A 116 -5.19 -5.32 14.17
C VAL A 116 -4.03 -5.20 15.15
N LYS A 117 -3.00 -4.49 14.71
CA LYS A 117 -1.92 -3.93 15.52
C LYS A 117 -2.43 -2.66 16.17
N MET A 118 -2.19 -2.54 17.46
CA MET A 118 -2.66 -1.40 18.26
C MET A 118 -1.51 -0.42 18.46
N GLU A 119 -1.81 0.87 18.44
CA GLU A 119 -0.85 1.93 18.78
C GLU A 119 -1.09 2.44 20.19
N VAL A 120 -0.06 3.02 20.82
CA VAL A 120 -0.20 3.64 22.15
C VAL A 120 -1.14 4.83 22.03
N PHE A 121 -2.14 4.88 22.91
CA PHE A 121 -3.04 6.01 23.01
C PHE A 121 -2.48 7.00 24.03
N ASP A 122 -2.14 8.21 23.58
CA ASP A 122 -1.64 9.25 24.48
C ASP A 122 -2.80 9.84 25.31
N THR A 123 -2.88 9.38 26.56
CA THR A 123 -3.87 9.89 27.51
C THR A 123 -3.36 11.10 28.31
N GLY A 124 -2.14 11.58 28.05
CA GLY A 124 -1.41 12.53 28.90
C GLY A 124 -0.95 11.96 30.25
N ASN A 125 -1.17 10.67 30.52
CA ASN A 125 -0.70 9.96 31.72
C ASN A 125 0.31 8.89 31.32
N PRO A 126 1.60 9.02 31.68
CA PRO A 126 2.64 8.07 31.27
C PRO A 126 2.47 6.67 31.86
N ASP A 127 1.70 6.53 32.95
CA ASP A 127 1.43 5.24 33.58
C ASP A 127 0.21 4.51 32.98
N ALA A 128 -0.55 5.18 32.10
CA ALA A 128 -1.72 4.59 31.45
C ALA A 128 -1.27 3.66 30.31
N LYS A 129 -1.68 2.40 30.38
CA LYS A 129 -1.42 1.40 29.34
C LYS A 129 -2.65 1.26 28.48
N VAL A 130 -2.83 2.24 27.61
CA VAL A 130 -3.99 2.33 26.73
C VAL A 130 -3.50 2.28 25.30
N TYR A 131 -4.21 1.52 24.48
CA TYR A 131 -3.88 1.35 23.07
C TYR A 131 -5.12 1.57 22.23
N PHE A 132 -4.97 2.20 21.08
CA PHE A 132 -6.07 2.42 20.15
C PHE A 132 -5.65 2.11 18.71
N GLN A 133 -6.64 1.81 17.88
CA GLN A 133 -6.45 1.78 16.44
C GLN A 133 -7.77 2.16 15.77
N GLU A 134 -7.75 3.27 15.01
CA GLU A 134 -8.87 3.65 14.16
C GLU A 134 -8.95 2.68 12.96
N LEU A 135 -10.14 2.15 12.72
CA LEU A 135 -10.44 1.17 11.66
C LEU A 135 -11.31 1.77 10.55
N VAL A 136 -12.21 2.69 10.89
CA VAL A 136 -13.02 3.49 9.97
C VAL A 136 -12.83 4.95 10.31
N ASN A 137 -12.38 5.76 9.35
CA ASN A 137 -12.02 7.16 9.59
C ASN A 137 -12.99 8.15 8.92
N LYS A 138 -12.79 9.45 9.20
CA LYS A 138 -13.61 10.55 8.69
C LYS A 138 -13.67 10.69 7.16
N HIS A 139 -12.70 10.12 6.43
CA HIS A 139 -12.71 10.11 4.96
C HIS A 139 -13.59 8.99 4.39
N GLU A 140 -13.95 8.00 5.21
CA GLU A 140 -14.74 6.83 4.84
C GLU A 140 -16.19 6.94 5.33
N SER A 141 -16.42 7.57 6.50
CA SER A 141 -17.72 7.60 7.15
C SER A 141 -17.94 8.87 7.99
N LYS A 142 -19.21 9.17 8.30
CA LYS A 142 -19.60 10.18 9.30
C LYS A 142 -19.39 9.71 10.74
N ILE A 143 -19.18 8.41 10.94
CA ILE A 143 -18.86 7.76 12.21
C ILE A 143 -17.42 7.26 12.12
N SER A 144 -16.60 7.60 13.11
CA SER A 144 -15.28 6.96 13.28
C SER A 144 -15.47 5.73 14.15
N ALA A 145 -14.75 4.66 13.86
CA ALA A 145 -14.85 3.45 14.64
C ALA A 145 -13.50 2.73 14.71
N GLY A 146 -13.28 2.02 15.80
CA GLY A 146 -12.04 1.28 15.98
C GLY A 146 -12.01 0.42 17.22
N PHE A 147 -10.81 0.01 17.60
CA PHE A 147 -10.58 -0.71 18.85
C PHE A 147 -9.85 0.16 19.86
N LEU A 148 -10.22 -0.02 21.12
CA LEU A 148 -9.49 0.50 22.28
C LEU A 148 -9.18 -0.66 23.22
N ILE A 149 -7.96 -0.68 23.76
CA ILE A 149 -7.52 -1.62 24.78
C ILE A 149 -7.06 -0.84 26.01
N ILE A 150 -7.54 -1.23 27.18
CA ILE A 150 -7.07 -0.74 28.47
C ILE A 150 -6.46 -1.94 29.20
N ASP A 151 -5.15 -1.91 29.45
CA ASP A 151 -4.43 -3.00 30.12
C ASP A 151 -4.10 -2.60 31.57
N ASN A 152 -4.77 -3.22 32.54
CA ASN A 152 -4.62 -3.03 33.98
C ASN A 152 -4.26 -1.60 34.39
N SER A 153 -5.07 -0.65 33.95
CA SER A 153 -4.81 0.77 34.09
C SER A 153 -6.08 1.60 34.04
N LYS A 154 -5.93 2.92 34.19
CA LYS A 154 -7.03 3.88 34.14
C LYS A 154 -6.55 5.24 33.62
N PHE A 155 -7.45 5.98 33.01
CA PHE A 155 -7.17 7.33 32.52
C PHE A 155 -8.42 8.21 32.56
N HIS A 156 -8.20 9.51 32.68
CA HIS A 156 -9.28 10.50 32.60
C HIS A 156 -9.50 10.89 31.15
N TRP A 157 -10.75 11.08 30.76
CA TRP A 157 -11.08 11.52 29.41
C TRP A 157 -12.32 12.43 29.42
N GLU A 158 -12.31 13.42 28.55
CA GLU A 158 -13.45 14.30 28.30
C GLU A 158 -13.89 14.12 26.85
N LEU A 159 -15.07 13.56 26.64
CA LEU A 159 -15.62 13.29 25.32
C LEU A 159 -16.36 14.52 24.83
N SER A 160 -15.86 15.20 23.80
CA SER A 160 -16.58 16.28 23.09
C SER A 160 -17.53 15.75 22.01
N TYR A 161 -17.70 14.44 21.94
CA TYR A 161 -18.43 13.66 20.94
C TYR A 161 -19.24 12.57 21.63
N GLU A 162 -20.20 12.01 20.91
CA GLU A 162 -20.91 10.80 21.36
C GLU A 162 -20.06 9.57 21.06
N GLU A 163 -20.09 8.59 21.96
CA GLU A 163 -19.40 7.31 21.81
C GLU A 163 -20.32 6.15 22.20
N ILE A 164 -20.32 5.10 21.38
CA ILE A 164 -20.95 3.82 21.66
C ILE A 164 -19.88 2.76 21.67
N ASP A 165 -19.84 1.96 22.74
CA ASP A 165 -18.86 0.89 22.90
C ASP A 165 -19.53 -0.47 22.96
N TYR A 166 -18.89 -1.47 22.35
CA TYR A 166 -19.19 -2.88 22.52
C TYR A 166 -17.99 -3.58 23.16
N VAL A 167 -18.19 -4.23 24.30
CA VAL A 167 -17.10 -4.93 24.99
C VAL A 167 -16.84 -6.28 24.32
N ILE A 168 -15.61 -6.47 23.85
CA ILE A 168 -15.16 -7.69 23.15
C ILE A 168 -14.50 -8.66 24.13
N GLU A 169 -13.67 -8.16 25.05
CA GLU A 169 -12.84 -8.97 25.95
C GLU A 169 -12.68 -8.28 27.31
N GLY A 170 -12.69 -9.08 28.38
CA GLY A 170 -12.37 -8.69 29.76
C GLY A 170 -13.30 -7.66 30.39
N THR A 171 -12.82 -6.82 31.30
CA THR A 171 -13.67 -6.00 32.19
C THR A 171 -13.47 -4.52 31.94
N LEU A 172 -14.49 -3.83 31.44
CA LEU A 172 -14.50 -2.37 31.29
C LEU A 172 -15.21 -1.72 32.48
N ALA A 173 -14.56 -0.75 33.12
CA ALA A 173 -15.18 0.07 34.15
C ALA A 173 -15.09 1.55 33.78
N ILE A 174 -16.24 2.23 33.82
CA ILE A 174 -16.37 3.67 33.57
C ILE A 174 -16.90 4.36 34.81
N LYS A 175 -16.13 5.32 35.34
CA LYS A 175 -16.61 6.22 36.40
C LYS A 175 -17.08 7.51 35.77
N ILE A 176 -18.32 7.89 36.05
CA ILE A 176 -18.90 9.18 35.69
C ILE A 176 -19.49 9.80 36.95
N ASN A 177 -19.12 11.06 37.23
CA ASN A 177 -19.38 11.69 38.53
C ASN A 177 -18.81 10.84 39.69
N GLU A 178 -19.64 10.43 40.65
CA GLU A 178 -19.22 9.60 41.79
C GLU A 178 -19.53 8.10 41.61
N LYS A 179 -20.19 7.71 40.52
CA LYS A 179 -20.64 6.33 40.31
C LYS A 179 -19.79 5.62 39.25
N THR A 180 -19.48 4.36 39.53
CA THR A 180 -18.79 3.46 38.61
C THR A 180 -19.79 2.47 38.02
N TYR A 181 -19.71 2.28 36.72
CA TYR A 181 -20.45 1.26 35.96
C TYR A 181 -19.43 0.27 35.41
N VAL A 182 -19.81 -1.01 35.37
CA VAL A 182 -18.95 -2.10 34.91
C VAL A 182 -19.68 -2.83 33.79
N ALA A 183 -18.97 -3.14 32.72
CA ALA A 183 -19.45 -3.85 31.55
C ALA A 183 -18.49 -5.00 31.19
N TYR A 184 -19.07 -6.08 30.67
CA TYR A 184 -18.41 -7.34 30.36
C TYR A 184 -18.60 -7.71 28.88
N PRO A 185 -17.90 -8.74 28.35
CA PRO A 185 -17.99 -9.09 26.94
C PRO A 185 -19.44 -9.35 26.51
N GLY A 186 -19.86 -8.66 25.44
CA GLY A 186 -21.24 -8.68 24.96
C GLY A 186 -22.08 -7.47 25.36
N ASP A 187 -21.65 -6.70 26.36
CA ASP A 187 -22.36 -5.49 26.80
C ASP A 187 -22.08 -4.29 25.88
N VAL A 188 -23.03 -3.36 25.87
CA VAL A 188 -22.96 -2.10 25.11
C VAL A 188 -23.05 -0.91 26.06
N LEU A 189 -22.22 0.11 25.82
CA LEU A 189 -22.24 1.37 26.54
C LEU A 189 -22.54 2.51 25.58
N PHE A 190 -23.19 3.55 26.10
CA PHE A 190 -23.35 4.83 25.43
C PHE A 190 -22.83 5.93 26.35
N VAL A 191 -21.92 6.75 25.83
CA VAL A 191 -21.35 7.89 26.53
C VAL A 191 -21.73 9.17 25.76
N PRO A 192 -22.55 10.05 26.35
CA PRO A 192 -22.99 11.27 25.66
C PRO A 192 -21.87 12.30 25.57
N SER A 193 -21.94 13.16 24.53
CA SER A 193 -21.03 14.31 24.38
C SER A 193 -21.07 15.23 25.61
N GLY A 194 -19.92 15.77 25.96
CA GLY A 194 -19.68 16.58 27.16
C GLY A 194 -19.36 15.77 28.43
N SER A 195 -19.31 14.44 28.34
CA SER A 195 -19.03 13.59 29.51
C SER A 195 -17.56 13.66 29.92
N LYS A 196 -17.34 13.82 31.24
CA LYS A 196 -16.03 13.67 31.88
C LYS A 196 -16.02 12.37 32.65
N VAL A 197 -15.16 11.44 32.24
CA VAL A 197 -15.16 10.07 32.74
C VAL A 197 -13.76 9.62 33.13
N VAL A 198 -13.71 8.58 33.96
CA VAL A 198 -12.49 7.78 34.17
C VAL A 198 -12.73 6.41 33.58
N TRP A 199 -12.02 6.11 32.51
CA TRP A 199 -11.97 4.78 31.93
C TRP A 199 -10.97 3.93 32.68
N SER A 200 -11.30 2.66 32.92
CA SER A 200 -10.42 1.75 33.64
C SER A 200 -10.71 0.30 33.32
N SER A 201 -9.71 -0.54 33.56
CA SER A 201 -9.87 -1.99 33.61
C SER A 201 -8.97 -2.54 34.73
N PRO A 202 -9.49 -3.38 35.64
CA PRO A 202 -8.67 -4.02 36.67
C PRO A 202 -7.82 -5.17 36.11
N ASP A 203 -8.12 -5.63 34.90
CA ASP A 203 -7.46 -6.72 34.21
C ASP A 203 -7.04 -6.26 32.81
N LYS A 204 -7.89 -6.45 31.81
CA LYS A 204 -7.75 -5.95 30.46
C LYS A 204 -9.15 -5.75 29.91
N ALA A 205 -9.39 -4.67 29.17
CA ALA A 205 -10.59 -4.51 28.38
C ALA A 205 -10.20 -4.34 26.92
N LYS A 206 -10.88 -5.03 26.00
CA LYS A 206 -10.88 -4.71 24.56
C LYS A 206 -12.28 -4.33 24.16
N ILE A 207 -12.45 -3.17 23.54
CA ILE A 207 -13.74 -2.68 23.07
C ILE A 207 -13.69 -2.30 21.59
N PHE A 208 -14.84 -2.40 20.92
CA PHE A 208 -15.13 -1.68 19.70
C PHE A 208 -15.81 -0.37 20.06
N TYR A 209 -15.25 0.75 19.63
CA TYR A 209 -15.87 2.06 19.79
C TYR A 209 -16.44 2.54 18.46
N ALA A 210 -17.50 3.35 18.53
CA ALA A 210 -18.04 4.11 17.41
C ALA A 210 -18.38 5.53 17.89
N THR A 211 -17.80 6.54 17.24
CA THR A 211 -17.95 7.95 17.63
C THR A 211 -18.62 8.78 16.55
N TYR A 212 -19.42 9.75 16.99
CA TYR A 212 -19.98 10.79 16.12
C TYR A 212 -19.74 12.18 16.72
N PRO A 213 -19.25 13.15 15.91
CA PRO A 213 -18.85 13.01 14.51
C PRO A 213 -17.50 12.30 14.33
N ALA A 214 -17.25 11.73 13.14
CA ALA A 214 -16.01 10.98 12.84
C ALA A 214 -14.71 11.78 13.00
N ASN A 215 -14.77 13.11 12.96
CA ASN A 215 -13.61 13.97 13.13
C ASN A 215 -13.30 14.28 14.61
N TRP A 216 -13.61 13.33 15.51
CA TRP A 216 -13.44 13.48 16.95
C TRP A 216 -12.01 13.90 17.35
N MET A 217 -10.98 13.37 16.64
CA MET A 217 -9.58 13.73 16.86
C MET A 217 -9.30 15.22 16.64
N ASP A 218 -9.97 15.86 15.66
CA ASP A 218 -9.79 17.28 15.35
C ASP A 218 -10.25 18.20 16.52
N PHE A 219 -11.03 17.66 17.48
CA PHE A 219 -11.44 18.38 18.68
C PHE A 219 -10.45 18.25 19.85
N LEU A 220 -9.50 17.31 19.79
CA LEU A 220 -8.47 17.15 20.83
C LEU A 220 -7.36 18.19 20.70
N GLU A 221 -6.98 18.54 19.47
CA GLU A 221 -5.90 19.50 19.18
C GLU A 221 -6.25 20.96 19.51
N ARG A 222 -7.50 21.25 19.89
CA ARG A 222 -7.97 22.61 20.20
C ARG A 222 -7.90 22.97 21.69
N LYS A 223 -7.25 22.14 22.51
CA LYS A 223 -6.98 22.40 23.93
C LYS A 223 -5.50 22.65 24.16
#